data_AF-A0A535R9S7-F1
#
_entry.id   AF-A0A535R9S7-F1
#
_cell.length_a   1.000
_cell.length_b   1.000
_cell.length_c   1.000
_cell.angle_alpha   90.00
_cell.angle_beta   90.00
_cell.angle_gamma   90.00
#
_symmetry.space_group_name_H-M   'P 1'
#
loop_
_entity.id
_entity.type
_entity.pdbx_description
1 polymer ?
#
loop_
_entity_poly.entity_id
_entity_poly.type
_entity_poly.pdbx_seq_one_letter_code
_entity_poly.pdbx_strand_id
1 'polypeptide(L)'
;MGLALLYAYRSQTPSVPEVDITRAIQDVNAGKIKTVTIIASSATLDFKDTSLGKEQTTLQEPDTLMAKAVADYNASHADSVALKIGRDNQTFNVVGSIVLSLLPVLLIGGFFFYMMRQAQGTNNQALSFGKSRARMFIGNKPTVTFDDVAGVEEAKQELTEVVEFLKYPEKFSSLGARIPRGVLLVGPPGTGKTMLARAVAGEAGVPFFSISGSEFVEMFVGVGASRVRDLFDQAKRNAPCIVFIDEIDAVGRQR
;
A
#
# COMPACT_ATOMS: atom_id res chain seq x y z
N MET A 1 -22.58 2.44 2.20
CA MET A 1 -23.85 3.15 2.45
C MET A 1 -24.94 2.84 1.40
N GLY A 2 -24.61 2.66 0.11
CA GLY A 2 -25.62 2.35 -0.93
C GLY A 2 -26.36 1.01 -0.81
N LEU A 3 -25.67 -0.06 -0.39
CA LEU A 3 -26.31 -1.38 -0.19
C LEU A 3 -27.33 -1.40 0.96
N ALA A 4 -27.09 -0.61 2.02
CA ALA A 4 -28.02 -0.48 3.14
C ALA A 4 -29.30 0.26 2.73
N LEU A 5 -29.19 1.26 1.84
CA LEU A 5 -30.34 2.00 1.32
C LEU A 5 -31.20 1.14 0.37
N LEU A 6 -30.57 0.28 -0.43
CA LEU A 6 -31.30 -0.64 -1.32
C LEU A 6 -32.08 -1.71 -0.53
N TYR A 7 -31.50 -2.20 0.57
CA TYR A 7 -32.16 -3.16 1.45
C TYR A 7 -33.32 -2.51 2.22
N ALA A 8 -33.14 -1.26 2.68
CA ALA A 8 -34.17 -0.50 3.38
C ALA A 8 -35.38 -0.14 2.49
N TYR A 9 -35.19 0.02 1.17
CA TYR A 9 -36.29 0.28 0.24
C TYR A 9 -37.17 -0.96 -0.01
N ARG A 10 -36.60 -2.17 0.02
CA ARG A 10 -37.37 -3.42 -0.16
C ARG A 10 -38.29 -3.73 1.03
N SER A 11 -38.00 -3.21 2.22
CA SER A 11 -38.77 -3.45 3.45
C SER A 11 -40.01 -2.58 3.64
N GLN A 12 -40.39 -1.73 2.68
CA GLN A 12 -41.58 -0.86 2.77
C GLN A 12 -42.80 -1.40 2.01
N THR A 13 -42.99 -2.72 1.92
CA THR A 13 -44.31 -3.27 1.58
C THR A 13 -45.18 -3.30 2.85
N PRO A 14 -46.34 -2.64 2.88
CA PRO A 14 -47.23 -2.66 4.05
C PRO A 14 -47.63 -4.11 4.36
N SER A 15 -47.43 -4.52 5.62
CA SER A 15 -47.86 -5.83 6.13
C SER A 15 -49.38 -5.91 6.08
N VAL A 16 -49.91 -6.72 5.17
CA VAL A 16 -51.34 -7.00 5.07
C VAL A 16 -51.76 -7.78 6.32
N PRO A 17 -52.79 -7.36 7.07
CA PRO A 17 -53.24 -8.06 8.27
C PRO A 17 -53.62 -9.52 7.95
N GLU A 18 -53.13 -10.45 8.79
CA GLU A 18 -53.32 -11.88 8.63
C GLU A 18 -54.62 -12.33 9.30
N VAL A 19 -55.48 -13.02 8.56
CA VAL A 19 -56.80 -13.49 9.03
C VAL A 19 -56.88 -15.02 8.90
N ASP A 20 -57.46 -15.65 9.94
CA ASP A 20 -57.67 -17.10 9.97
C ASP A 20 -58.55 -17.58 8.80
N ILE A 21 -58.17 -18.71 8.20
CA ILE A 21 -58.84 -19.35 7.06
C ILE A 21 -60.35 -19.51 7.29
N THR A 22 -60.77 -19.84 8.52
CA THR A 22 -62.18 -20.02 8.87
C THR A 22 -63.00 -18.73 8.79
N ARG A 23 -62.41 -17.59 9.19
CA ARG A 23 -63.06 -16.27 9.08
C ARG A 23 -63.11 -15.83 7.63
N ALA A 24 -62.03 -16.06 6.89
CA ALA A 24 -61.96 -15.80 5.47
C ALA A 24 -63.05 -16.54 4.66
N ILE A 25 -63.29 -17.83 4.94
CA ILE A 25 -64.36 -18.60 4.28
C ILE A 25 -65.75 -18.06 4.66
N GLN A 26 -65.95 -17.64 5.92
CA GLN A 26 -67.21 -17.03 6.35
C GLN A 26 -67.49 -15.70 5.64
N ASP A 27 -66.47 -14.86 5.45
CA ASP A 27 -66.63 -13.58 4.76
C ASP A 27 -66.82 -13.73 3.24
N VAL A 28 -66.28 -14.80 2.64
CA VAL A 28 -66.62 -15.21 1.26
C VAL A 28 -68.10 -15.58 1.19
N ASN A 29 -68.56 -16.47 2.07
CA ASN A 29 -69.94 -16.93 2.10
C ASN A 29 -70.96 -15.84 2.48
N ALA A 30 -70.52 -14.80 3.20
CA ALA A 30 -71.34 -13.64 3.54
C ALA A 30 -71.41 -12.59 2.41
N GLY A 31 -70.74 -12.81 1.27
CA GLY A 31 -70.80 -11.92 0.09
C GLY A 31 -70.08 -10.59 0.22
N LYS A 32 -69.20 -10.46 1.23
CA LYS A 32 -68.46 -9.22 1.51
C LYS A 32 -67.21 -9.03 0.63
N ILE A 33 -66.84 -10.05 -0.13
CA ILE A 33 -65.58 -10.11 -0.87
C ILE A 33 -65.82 -9.88 -2.36
N LYS A 34 -64.96 -9.06 -2.97
CA LYS A 34 -64.99 -8.64 -4.39
C LYS A 34 -64.08 -9.52 -5.25
N THR A 35 -62.86 -9.77 -4.78
CA THR A 35 -61.85 -10.54 -5.53
C THR A 35 -61.02 -11.39 -4.59
N VAL A 36 -60.73 -12.63 -4.98
CA VAL A 36 -59.77 -13.50 -4.28
C VAL A 36 -58.60 -13.77 -5.21
N THR A 37 -57.40 -13.36 -4.80
CA THR A 37 -56.17 -13.61 -5.56
C THR A 37 -55.32 -14.62 -4.80
N ILE A 38 -55.03 -15.76 -5.43
CA ILE A 38 -54.22 -16.83 -4.83
C ILE A 38 -52.83 -16.75 -5.45
N ILE A 39 -51.81 -16.59 -4.61
CA ILE A 39 -50.40 -16.59 -5.01
C ILE A 39 -49.67 -17.58 -4.11
N ALA A 40 -49.23 -18.69 -4.70
CA ALA A 40 -48.51 -19.79 -4.05
C ALA A 40 -49.24 -20.33 -2.79
N SER A 41 -48.80 -19.93 -1.59
CA SER A 41 -49.31 -20.42 -0.30
C SER A 41 -50.12 -19.37 0.49
N SER A 42 -50.57 -18.30 -0.17
CA SER A 42 -51.41 -17.29 0.48
C SER A 42 -52.51 -16.80 -0.44
N ALA A 43 -53.69 -16.58 0.13
CA ALA A 43 -54.80 -15.93 -0.56
C ALA A 43 -54.98 -14.52 0.00
N THR A 44 -55.04 -13.54 -0.90
CA THR A 44 -55.38 -12.16 -0.55
C THR A 44 -56.85 -11.92 -0.90
N LEU A 45 -57.60 -11.45 0.08
CA LEU A 45 -59.03 -11.13 -0.03
C LEU A 45 -59.18 -9.62 -0.20
N ASP A 46 -59.91 -9.21 -1.22
CA ASP A 46 -60.25 -7.81 -1.49
C ASP A 46 -61.74 -7.60 -1.21
N PHE A 47 -62.07 -6.81 -0.20
CA PHE A 47 -63.45 -6.59 0.26
C PHE A 47 -64.19 -5.54 -0.59
N LYS A 48 -65.52 -5.66 -0.70
CA LYS A 48 -66.36 -4.70 -1.45
C LYS A 48 -66.43 -3.33 -0.77
N ASP A 49 -66.22 -3.25 0.55
CA ASP A 49 -66.27 -2.01 1.33
C ASP A 49 -64.86 -1.43 1.52
N THR A 50 -64.66 -0.18 1.10
CA THR A 50 -63.33 0.49 1.01
C THR A 50 -62.77 0.87 2.39
N SER A 51 -63.47 0.54 3.46
CA SER A 51 -63.15 0.89 4.85
C SER A 51 -62.24 -0.13 5.58
N LEU A 52 -62.15 -1.37 5.09
CA LEU A 52 -61.45 -2.49 5.78
C LEU A 52 -60.11 -2.89 5.16
N GLY A 53 -59.70 -2.29 4.04
CA GLY A 53 -58.42 -2.60 3.40
C GLY A 53 -58.34 -4.03 2.85
N LYS A 54 -57.13 -4.45 2.49
CA LYS A 54 -56.83 -5.82 2.00
C LYS A 54 -56.46 -6.69 3.18
N GLU A 55 -56.90 -7.94 3.19
CA GLU A 55 -56.50 -8.94 4.20
C GLU A 55 -55.87 -10.15 3.52
N GLN A 56 -54.98 -10.84 4.23
CA GLN A 56 -54.26 -12.00 3.70
C GLN A 56 -54.47 -13.19 4.63
N THR A 57 -54.62 -14.37 4.06
CA THR A 57 -54.67 -15.62 4.81
C THR A 57 -53.61 -16.58 4.29
N THR A 58 -52.98 -17.30 5.21
CA THR A 58 -51.97 -18.31 4.89
C THR A 58 -52.67 -19.63 4.61
N LEU A 59 -52.47 -20.18 3.42
CA LEU A 59 -53.01 -21.47 2.98
C LEU A 59 -51.97 -22.56 3.24
N GLN A 60 -52.34 -23.61 3.99
CA GLN A 60 -51.42 -24.72 4.28
C GLN A 60 -51.24 -25.70 3.12
N GLU A 61 -52.14 -25.71 2.13
CA GLU A 61 -51.99 -26.53 0.90
C GLU A 61 -52.51 -25.79 -0.34
N PRO A 62 -51.92 -25.98 -1.54
CA PRO A 62 -52.03 -24.99 -2.61
C PRO A 62 -53.37 -24.90 -3.37
N ASP A 63 -54.31 -25.85 -3.31
CA ASP A 63 -55.28 -25.91 -4.44
C ASP A 63 -56.75 -26.27 -4.19
N THR A 64 -57.25 -26.56 -2.99
CA THR A 64 -58.61 -27.17 -2.93
C THR A 64 -59.64 -26.52 -2.01
N LEU A 65 -59.28 -25.96 -0.85
CA LEU A 65 -60.30 -25.52 0.12
C LEU A 65 -60.90 -24.14 -0.19
N MET A 66 -60.07 -23.13 -0.47
CA MET A 66 -60.59 -21.80 -0.83
C MET A 66 -61.12 -21.72 -2.25
N ALA A 67 -60.51 -22.45 -3.19
CA ALA A 67 -61.02 -22.53 -4.55
C ALA A 67 -62.42 -23.18 -4.61
N LYS A 68 -62.66 -24.23 -3.80
CA LYS A 68 -64.00 -24.83 -3.67
C LYS A 68 -64.98 -23.91 -2.95
N ALA A 69 -64.59 -23.24 -1.87
CA ALA A 69 -65.49 -22.30 -1.17
C ALA A 69 -65.96 -21.15 -2.08
N VAL A 70 -65.06 -20.61 -2.92
CA VAL A 70 -65.41 -19.58 -3.92
C VAL A 70 -66.29 -20.16 -5.03
N ALA A 71 -66.07 -21.41 -5.44
CA ALA A 71 -66.90 -22.09 -6.45
C ALA A 71 -68.31 -22.41 -5.92
N ASP A 72 -68.44 -22.89 -4.68
CA ASP A 72 -69.72 -23.21 -4.03
C ASP A 72 -70.54 -21.95 -3.73
N TYR A 73 -69.88 -20.84 -3.39
CA TYR A 73 -70.52 -19.54 -3.25
C TYR A 73 -71.05 -19.01 -4.58
N ASN A 74 -70.23 -19.05 -5.64
CA ASN A 74 -70.63 -18.65 -7.00
C ASN A 74 -71.73 -19.56 -7.60
N ALA A 75 -71.84 -20.81 -7.13
CA ALA A 75 -72.90 -21.74 -7.55
C ALA A 75 -74.25 -21.49 -6.84
N SER A 76 -74.23 -20.86 -5.66
CA SER A 76 -75.43 -20.64 -4.83
C SER A 76 -75.94 -19.20 -4.83
N HIS A 77 -75.16 -18.23 -5.34
CA HIS A 77 -75.53 -16.81 -5.40
C HIS A 77 -75.15 -16.21 -6.77
N ALA A 78 -75.99 -15.33 -7.33
CA ALA A 78 -75.79 -14.72 -8.66
C ALA A 78 -74.64 -13.68 -8.72
N ASP A 79 -73.97 -13.41 -7.59
CA ASP A 79 -72.87 -12.46 -7.48
C ASP A 79 -71.53 -13.20 -7.65
N SER A 80 -70.91 -13.08 -8.82
CA SER A 80 -69.66 -13.77 -9.15
C SER A 80 -68.44 -13.16 -8.47
N VAL A 81 -67.78 -13.92 -7.59
CA VAL A 81 -66.45 -13.62 -7.05
C VAL A 81 -65.39 -14.03 -8.07
N ALA A 82 -64.54 -13.09 -8.49
CA ALA A 82 -63.49 -13.31 -9.48
C ALA A 82 -62.23 -13.94 -8.83
N LEU A 83 -61.79 -15.09 -9.35
CA LEU A 83 -60.62 -15.83 -8.87
C LEU A 83 -59.43 -15.62 -9.84
N LYS A 84 -58.33 -15.06 -9.33
CA LYS A 84 -57.08 -14.84 -10.10
C LYS A 84 -55.93 -15.65 -9.51
N ILE A 85 -55.38 -16.57 -10.29
CA ILE A 85 -54.21 -17.39 -9.92
C ILE A 85 -52.96 -16.71 -10.46
N GLY A 86 -52.12 -16.18 -9.58
CA GLY A 86 -50.87 -15.51 -9.94
C GLY A 86 -49.72 -16.51 -10.06
N ARG A 87 -49.05 -16.53 -11.22
CA ARG A 87 -47.81 -17.31 -11.42
C ARG A 87 -46.64 -16.53 -10.79
N ASP A 88 -45.99 -17.14 -9.81
CA ASP A 88 -44.88 -16.53 -9.08
C ASP A 88 -43.61 -16.48 -9.96
N ASN A 89 -43.12 -15.29 -10.30
CA ASN A 89 -41.91 -15.06 -11.11
C ASN A 89 -40.63 -15.22 -10.26
N GLN A 90 -40.53 -16.31 -9.48
CA GLN A 90 -39.40 -16.62 -8.60
C GLN A 90 -38.07 -16.65 -9.37
N THR A 91 -38.06 -17.19 -10.60
CA THR A 91 -36.83 -17.40 -11.37
C THR A 91 -36.14 -16.08 -11.76
N PHE A 92 -36.89 -15.04 -12.12
CA PHE A 92 -36.31 -13.74 -12.47
C PHE A 92 -35.78 -12.98 -11.24
N ASN A 93 -36.43 -13.15 -10.07
CA ASN A 93 -35.99 -12.56 -8.81
C ASN A 93 -34.71 -13.20 -8.26
N VAL A 94 -34.51 -14.50 -8.50
CA VAL A 94 -33.29 -15.22 -8.06
C VAL A 94 -32.09 -14.90 -8.96
N VAL A 95 -32.26 -14.84 -10.27
CA VAL A 95 -31.15 -14.47 -11.18
C VAL A 95 -30.73 -13.01 -10.96
N GLY A 96 -31.69 -12.11 -10.79
CA GLY A 96 -31.40 -10.69 -10.51
C GLY A 96 -30.67 -10.47 -9.19
N SER A 97 -30.97 -11.24 -8.14
CA SER A 97 -30.31 -11.11 -6.84
C SER A 97 -28.87 -11.62 -6.85
N ILE A 98 -28.57 -12.68 -7.61
CA ILE A 98 -27.21 -13.21 -7.75
C ILE A 98 -26.32 -12.23 -8.54
N VAL A 99 -26.82 -11.70 -9.65
CA VAL A 99 -26.05 -10.74 -10.49
C VAL A 99 -25.74 -9.45 -9.73
N LEU A 100 -26.72 -8.92 -8.99
CA LEU A 100 -26.52 -7.70 -8.20
C LEU A 100 -25.60 -7.94 -6.98
N SER A 101 -25.59 -9.15 -6.41
CA SER A 101 -24.69 -9.52 -5.32
C SER A 101 -23.24 -9.75 -5.78
N LEU A 102 -23.00 -10.05 -7.06
CA LEU A 102 -21.65 -10.23 -7.61
C LEU A 102 -20.98 -8.89 -7.95
N LEU A 103 -21.74 -7.82 -8.16
CA LEU A 103 -21.23 -6.51 -8.55
C LEU A 103 -20.25 -5.90 -7.53
N PRO A 104 -20.51 -5.93 -6.20
CA PRO A 104 -19.55 -5.47 -5.19
C PRO A 104 -18.25 -6.28 -5.16
N VAL A 105 -18.33 -7.60 -5.36
CA VAL A 105 -17.16 -8.49 -5.36
C VAL A 105 -16.26 -8.19 -6.56
N LEU A 106 -16.87 -7.95 -7.74
CA LEU A 106 -16.14 -7.55 -8.94
C LEU A 106 -15.47 -6.18 -8.79
N LEU A 107 -16.13 -5.20 -8.17
CA LEU A 107 -15.53 -3.89 -7.92
C LEU A 107 -14.34 -3.97 -6.97
N ILE A 108 -14.45 -4.74 -5.88
CA ILE A 108 -13.33 -4.93 -4.93
C ILE A 108 -12.19 -5.68 -5.61
N GLY A 109 -12.49 -6.75 -6.35
CA GLY A 109 -11.49 -7.51 -7.10
C GLY A 109 -10.76 -6.66 -8.15
N GLY A 110 -11.51 -5.83 -8.90
CA GLY A 110 -10.93 -4.90 -9.88
C GLY A 110 -10.08 -3.81 -9.23
N PHE A 111 -10.53 -3.25 -8.11
CA PHE A 111 -9.76 -2.27 -7.34
C PHE A 111 -8.46 -2.86 -6.78
N PHE A 112 -8.52 -4.07 -6.22
CA PHE A 112 -7.33 -4.78 -5.74
C PHE A 112 -6.37 -5.12 -6.87
N PHE A 113 -6.87 -5.55 -8.03
CA PHE A 113 -6.05 -5.81 -9.21
C PHE A 113 -5.35 -4.53 -9.71
N TYR A 114 -6.04 -3.40 -9.73
CA TYR A 114 -5.48 -2.10 -10.09
C TYR A 114 -4.41 -1.64 -9.08
N MET A 115 -4.67 -1.78 -7.77
CA MET A 115 -3.71 -1.45 -6.71
C MET A 115 -2.46 -2.35 -6.77
N MET A 116 -2.64 -3.65 -7.02
CA MET A 116 -1.51 -4.60 -7.12
C MET A 116 -0.63 -4.30 -8.33
N ARG A 117 -1.24 -3.83 -9.42
CA ARG A 117 -0.51 -3.34 -10.60
C ARG A 117 0.26 -2.04 -10.33
N GLN A 118 -0.20 -1.18 -9.41
CA GLN A 118 0.52 0.02 -9.00
C GLN A 118 1.65 -0.27 -7.99
N ALA A 119 1.44 -1.22 -7.08
CA ALA A 119 2.42 -1.58 -6.05
C ALA A 119 3.71 -2.20 -6.61
N GLN A 120 3.64 -2.92 -7.73
CA GLN A 120 4.83 -3.50 -8.38
C GLN A 120 5.77 -2.45 -9.00
N GLY A 121 5.31 -1.21 -9.22
CA GLY A 121 6.15 -0.11 -9.72
C GLY A 121 7.01 0.58 -8.66
N THR A 122 6.67 0.45 -7.37
CA THR A 122 7.31 1.18 -6.26
C THR A 122 8.14 0.27 -5.33
N ASN A 123 8.05 -1.05 -5.49
CA ASN A 123 8.68 -2.02 -4.59
C ASN A 123 10.22 -2.14 -4.74
N ASN A 124 10.84 -1.36 -5.62
CA ASN A 124 12.29 -1.33 -5.80
C ASN A 124 13.03 -0.39 -4.82
N GLN A 125 12.31 0.35 -3.97
CA GLN A 125 12.92 1.26 -2.99
C GLN A 125 13.06 0.66 -1.59
N ALA A 126 12.18 -0.27 -1.18
CA ALA A 126 12.25 -0.89 0.15
C ALA A 126 13.42 -1.89 0.28
N LEU A 127 13.80 -2.57 -0.82
CA LEU A 127 14.96 -3.46 -0.89
C LEU A 127 16.32 -2.72 -0.99
N SER A 128 16.31 -1.38 -1.15
CA SER A 128 17.52 -0.56 -1.25
C SER A 128 18.08 -0.10 0.11
N PHE A 129 17.43 -0.43 1.23
CA PHE A 129 17.86 0.02 2.56
C PHE A 129 19.11 -0.71 3.09
N GLY A 130 19.44 -1.89 2.54
CA GLY A 130 20.56 -2.72 2.98
C GLY A 130 21.81 -2.64 2.10
N LYS A 131 21.70 -2.11 0.87
CA LYS A 131 22.86 -1.81 0.04
C LYS A 131 23.09 -0.32 0.18
N SER A 132 24.16 0.05 0.88
CA SER A 132 24.78 1.36 0.79
C SER A 132 24.64 1.81 -0.67
N ARG A 133 23.77 2.80 -0.93
CA ARG A 133 23.88 3.62 -2.13
C ARG A 133 25.16 4.38 -1.93
N ALA A 134 26.29 3.67 -2.03
CA ALA A 134 27.60 4.25 -1.97
C ALA A 134 27.55 5.29 -3.07
N ARG A 135 27.46 6.57 -2.66
CA ARG A 135 27.81 7.67 -3.54
C ARG A 135 29.10 7.20 -4.18
N MET A 136 29.07 6.97 -5.49
CA MET A 136 30.29 6.68 -6.23
C MET A 136 31.20 7.84 -5.89
N PHE A 137 32.21 7.59 -5.06
CA PHE A 137 33.19 8.62 -4.75
C PHE A 137 34.02 8.70 -6.03
N ILE A 138 33.59 9.57 -6.94
CA ILE A 138 34.38 9.90 -8.11
C ILE A 138 35.59 10.63 -7.53
N GLY A 139 36.72 9.93 -7.46
CA GLY A 139 37.99 10.51 -7.05
C GLY A 139 38.35 11.61 -8.02
N ASN A 140 37.96 12.84 -7.72
CA ASN A 140 38.34 13.99 -8.51
C ASN A 140 39.84 14.20 -8.34
N LYS A 141 40.53 14.49 -9.45
CA LYS A 141 41.90 14.99 -9.38
C LYS A 141 41.82 16.44 -8.92
N PRO A 142 42.30 16.77 -7.71
CA PRO A 142 42.28 18.15 -7.24
C PRO A 142 43.23 19.00 -8.08
N THR A 143 42.83 20.24 -8.34
CA THR A 143 43.65 21.24 -9.07
C THR A 143 44.53 22.06 -8.14
N VAL A 144 44.37 21.91 -6.82
CA VAL A 144 45.08 22.66 -5.79
C VAL A 144 46.47 22.06 -5.60
N THR A 145 47.52 22.90 -5.52
CA THR A 145 48.92 22.51 -5.32
C THR A 145 49.51 23.14 -4.05
N PHE A 146 50.79 22.89 -3.73
CA PHE A 146 51.42 23.50 -2.55
C PHE A 146 51.57 25.03 -2.67
N ASP A 147 51.59 25.55 -3.90
CA ASP A 147 51.63 26.99 -4.17
C ASP A 147 50.35 27.71 -3.70
N ASP A 148 49.22 27.00 -3.67
CA ASP A 148 47.93 27.53 -3.21
C ASP A 148 47.81 27.54 -1.67
N VAL A 149 48.76 26.92 -0.96
CA VAL A 149 48.77 26.86 0.51
C VAL A 149 49.80 27.84 1.04
N ALA A 150 49.38 28.88 1.75
CA ALA A 150 50.30 29.84 2.37
C ALA A 150 50.82 29.34 3.72
N GLY A 151 52.13 29.50 3.97
CA GLY A 151 52.79 29.17 5.24
C GLY A 151 52.98 27.67 5.47
N VAL A 152 53.14 27.27 6.75
CA VAL A 152 53.35 25.87 7.20
C VAL A 152 54.46 25.14 6.43
N GLU A 153 55.59 25.81 6.24
CA GLU A 153 56.71 25.30 5.43
C GLU A 153 57.28 23.99 5.96
N GLU A 154 57.32 23.81 7.30
CA GLU A 154 57.75 22.56 7.91
C GLU A 154 56.82 21.40 7.53
N ALA A 155 55.50 21.62 7.56
CA ALA A 155 54.52 20.59 7.20
C ALA A 155 54.53 20.28 5.70
N LYS A 156 54.72 21.30 4.85
CA LYS A 156 54.90 21.09 3.39
C LYS A 156 56.15 20.26 3.10
N GLN A 157 57.25 20.52 3.81
CA GLN A 157 58.49 19.77 3.64
C GLN A 157 58.31 18.29 4.00
N GLU A 158 57.68 17.99 5.14
CA GLU A 158 57.36 16.60 5.53
C GLU A 158 56.40 15.92 4.55
N LEU A 159 55.39 16.64 4.07
CA LEU A 159 54.42 16.10 3.11
C LEU A 159 55.00 15.95 1.69
N THR A 160 56.10 16.62 1.37
CA THR A 160 56.80 16.45 0.08
C THR A 160 57.33 15.03 -0.06
N GLU A 161 57.78 14.40 1.03
CA GLU A 161 58.15 12.98 1.02
C GLU A 161 56.96 12.10 0.65
N VAL A 162 55.78 12.37 1.22
CA VAL A 162 54.52 11.67 0.90
C VAL A 162 54.15 11.81 -0.57
N VAL A 163 54.34 13.00 -1.16
CA VAL A 163 54.15 13.22 -2.60
C VAL A 163 55.11 12.36 -3.41
N GLU A 164 56.39 12.30 -3.04
CA GLU A 164 57.39 11.48 -3.74
C GLU A 164 57.05 9.98 -3.67
N PHE A 165 56.58 9.49 -2.51
CA PHE A 165 56.10 8.12 -2.35
C PHE A 165 54.93 7.79 -3.30
N LEU A 166 53.99 8.72 -3.46
CA LEU A 166 52.83 8.53 -4.33
C LEU A 166 53.19 8.58 -5.82
N LYS A 167 54.18 9.39 -6.20
CA LYS A 167 54.68 9.47 -7.59
C LYS A 167 55.57 8.28 -7.98
N TYR A 168 56.42 7.82 -7.06
CA TYR A 168 57.45 6.82 -7.36
C TYR A 168 57.46 5.66 -6.35
N PRO A 169 56.35 4.93 -6.16
CA PRO A 169 56.25 3.89 -5.12
C PRO A 169 57.29 2.76 -5.27
N GLU A 170 57.68 2.43 -6.51
CA GLU A 170 58.65 1.37 -6.80
C GLU A 170 60.06 1.70 -6.27
N LYS A 171 60.47 2.97 -6.32
CA LYS A 171 61.77 3.45 -5.82
C LYS A 171 61.92 3.20 -4.32
N PHE A 172 60.85 3.37 -3.57
CA PHE A 172 60.86 3.17 -2.12
C PHE A 172 60.70 1.70 -1.73
N SER A 173 59.94 0.92 -2.50
CA SER A 173 59.81 -0.52 -2.30
C SER A 173 61.13 -1.26 -2.54
N SER A 174 61.93 -0.85 -3.53
CA SER A 174 63.23 -1.47 -3.84
C SER A 174 64.30 -1.20 -2.77
N LEU A 175 64.20 -0.05 -2.10
CA LEU A 175 65.05 0.32 -0.96
C LEU A 175 64.61 -0.34 0.35
N GLY A 176 63.50 -1.09 0.35
CA GLY A 176 62.92 -1.70 1.55
C GLY A 176 62.29 -0.69 2.52
N ALA A 177 62.06 0.55 2.07
CA ALA A 177 61.45 1.57 2.89
C ALA A 177 59.97 1.26 3.13
N ARG A 178 59.52 1.38 4.39
CA ARG A 178 58.13 1.13 4.76
C ARG A 178 57.30 2.40 4.48
N ILE A 179 56.39 2.30 3.53
CA ILE A 179 55.49 3.41 3.17
C ILE A 179 54.59 3.74 4.38
N PRO A 180 54.53 5.02 4.82
CA PRO A 180 53.62 5.44 5.87
C PRO A 180 52.17 5.17 5.44
N ARG A 181 51.41 4.50 6.31
CA ARG A 181 50.03 4.07 6.00
C ARG A 181 48.99 5.18 6.21
N GLY A 182 49.36 6.25 6.91
CA GLY A 182 48.47 7.37 7.22
C GLY A 182 49.23 8.52 7.87
N VAL A 183 48.71 9.72 7.70
CA VAL A 183 49.22 10.97 8.28
C VAL A 183 48.07 11.63 9.02
N LEU A 184 48.32 12.09 10.25
CA LEU A 184 47.33 12.82 11.05
C LEU A 184 47.71 14.30 11.08
N LEU A 185 46.88 15.15 10.46
CA LEU A 185 47.04 16.59 10.51
C LEU A 185 46.30 17.14 11.73
N VAL A 186 47.03 17.73 12.67
CA VAL A 186 46.48 18.29 13.92
C VAL A 186 46.64 19.80 13.93
N GLY A 187 45.60 20.51 14.37
CA GLY A 187 45.64 21.95 14.56
C GLY A 187 44.25 22.55 14.74
N PRO A 188 44.16 23.83 15.18
CA PRO A 188 42.90 24.55 15.31
C PRO A 188 42.03 24.50 14.04
N PRO A 189 40.70 24.67 14.14
CA PRO A 189 39.85 24.82 12.95
C PRO A 189 40.32 26.03 12.12
N GLY A 190 40.22 25.92 10.79
CA GLY A 190 40.59 27.01 9.87
C GLY A 190 42.08 27.09 9.48
N THR A 191 42.96 26.22 9.98
CA THR A 191 44.40 26.21 9.62
C THR A 191 44.73 25.54 8.28
N GLY A 192 43.74 25.32 7.41
CA GLY A 192 43.98 24.79 6.07
C GLY A 192 44.31 23.30 5.98
N LYS A 193 44.07 22.48 7.01
CA LYS A 193 44.32 21.01 6.98
C LYS A 193 43.74 20.31 5.74
N THR A 194 42.47 20.58 5.43
CA THR A 194 41.78 20.02 4.26
C THR A 194 42.34 20.55 2.94
N MET A 195 42.78 21.82 2.90
CA MET A 195 43.46 22.40 1.73
C MET A 195 44.82 21.75 1.50
N LEU A 196 45.61 21.58 2.57
CA LEU A 196 46.92 20.95 2.53
C LEU A 196 46.81 19.49 2.05
N ALA A 197 45.84 18.71 2.54
CA ALA A 197 45.61 17.35 2.06
C ALA A 197 45.23 17.29 0.56
N ARG A 198 44.44 18.26 0.08
CA ARG A 198 44.11 18.39 -1.35
C ARG A 198 45.34 18.76 -2.18
N ALA A 199 46.18 19.65 -1.66
CA ALA A 199 47.44 20.05 -2.29
C ALA A 199 48.38 18.85 -2.46
N VAL A 200 48.54 17.98 -1.45
CA VAL A 200 49.35 16.75 -1.57
C VAL A 200 48.84 15.85 -2.71
N ALA A 201 47.52 15.67 -2.83
CA ALA A 201 46.95 14.88 -3.92
C ALA A 201 47.14 15.54 -5.30
N GLY A 202 47.03 16.87 -5.36
CA GLY A 202 47.23 17.64 -6.60
C GLY A 202 48.68 17.60 -7.06
N GLU A 203 49.61 17.80 -6.13
CA GLU A 203 51.05 17.65 -6.35
C GLU A 203 51.41 16.25 -6.86
N ALA A 204 50.84 15.21 -6.25
CA ALA A 204 51.05 13.82 -6.66
C ALA A 204 50.29 13.45 -7.95
N GLY A 205 49.30 14.23 -8.38
CA GLY A 205 48.46 13.94 -9.54
C GLY A 205 47.52 12.74 -9.36
N VAL A 206 47.21 12.37 -8.11
CA VAL A 206 46.44 11.16 -7.76
C VAL A 206 44.99 11.50 -7.39
N PRO A 207 44.04 10.54 -7.50
CA PRO A 207 42.66 10.75 -7.06
C PRO A 207 42.56 11.08 -5.56
N PHE A 208 41.68 12.02 -5.22
CA PHE A 208 41.41 12.43 -3.85
C PHE A 208 40.00 12.01 -3.41
N PHE A 209 39.91 11.07 -2.47
CA PHE A 209 38.68 10.64 -1.83
C PHE A 209 38.52 11.40 -0.51
N SER A 210 37.36 12.02 -0.28
CA SER A 210 37.09 12.81 0.93
C SER A 210 35.81 12.33 1.58
N ILE A 211 35.86 12.11 2.90
CA ILE A 211 34.70 11.77 3.72
C ILE A 211 34.82 12.50 5.07
N SER A 212 33.70 12.87 5.68
CA SER A 212 33.72 13.37 7.06
C SER A 212 33.55 12.23 8.05
N GLY A 213 34.32 12.23 9.13
CA GLY A 213 34.27 11.25 10.21
C GLY A 213 32.88 11.16 10.85
N SER A 214 32.17 12.29 10.92
CA SER A 214 30.78 12.34 11.39
C SER A 214 29.81 11.52 10.52
N GLU A 215 30.11 11.26 9.24
CA GLU A 215 29.28 10.39 8.38
C GLU A 215 29.32 8.91 8.78
N PHE A 216 30.27 8.50 9.62
CA PHE A 216 30.35 7.14 10.13
C PHE A 216 29.57 6.94 11.43
N VAL A 217 29.19 8.02 12.11
CA VAL A 217 28.46 7.98 13.37
C VAL A 217 26.96 8.09 13.09
N GLU A 218 26.32 6.96 12.82
CA GLU A 218 24.88 6.90 12.54
C GLU A 218 24.11 6.16 13.64
N MET A 219 22.79 6.41 13.70
CA MET A 219 21.88 5.76 14.66
C MET A 219 21.74 4.25 14.41
N PHE A 220 22.03 3.79 13.19
CA PHE A 220 21.89 2.39 12.80
C PHE A 220 23.23 1.65 12.92
N VAL A 221 23.25 0.62 13.76
CA VAL A 221 24.43 -0.21 14.00
C VAL A 221 24.89 -0.87 12.70
N GLY A 222 26.19 -0.82 12.42
CA GLY A 222 26.82 -1.51 11.28
C GLY A 222 26.82 -0.75 9.94
N VAL A 223 26.02 0.30 9.80
CA VAL A 223 26.00 1.10 8.55
C VAL A 223 27.30 1.87 8.36
N GLY A 224 27.81 2.52 9.41
CA GLY A 224 29.10 3.24 9.37
C GLY A 224 30.27 2.32 9.01
N ALA A 225 30.35 1.13 9.62
CA ALA A 225 31.38 0.14 9.33
C ALA A 225 31.35 -0.36 7.87
N SER A 226 30.16 -0.47 7.26
CA SER A 226 30.07 -0.83 5.85
C SER A 226 30.60 0.25 4.92
N ARG A 227 30.32 1.53 5.22
CA ARG A 227 30.85 2.66 4.43
C ARG A 227 32.37 2.74 4.47
N VAL A 228 32.99 2.50 5.63
CA VAL A 228 34.45 2.45 5.75
C VAL A 228 35.00 1.37 4.82
N ARG A 229 34.43 0.15 4.87
CA ARG A 229 34.86 -0.94 3.97
C ARG A 229 34.71 -0.57 2.50
N ASP A 230 33.54 -0.07 2.10
CA ASP A 230 33.26 0.29 0.72
C ASP A 230 34.19 1.40 0.21
N LEU A 231 34.48 2.41 1.04
CA LEU A 231 35.42 3.49 0.75
C LEU A 231 36.83 2.96 0.48
N PHE A 232 37.35 2.12 1.38
CA PHE A 232 38.69 1.55 1.22
C PHE A 232 38.77 0.57 0.05
N ASP A 233 37.70 -0.15 -0.27
CA ASP A 233 37.65 -1.02 -1.45
C ASP A 233 37.62 -0.22 -2.76
N GLN A 234 36.95 0.93 -2.80
CA GLN A 234 37.02 1.86 -3.93
C GLN A 234 38.40 2.50 -4.06
N ALA A 235 39.01 2.92 -2.94
CA ALA A 235 40.36 3.49 -2.92
C ALA A 235 41.40 2.51 -3.46
N LYS A 236 41.38 1.24 -3.02
CA LYS A 236 42.29 0.18 -3.52
C LYS A 236 42.20 -0.02 -5.03
N ARG A 237 41.01 0.10 -5.62
CA ARG A 237 40.81 -0.02 -7.08
C ARG A 237 41.37 1.17 -7.86
N ASN A 238 41.53 2.32 -7.21
CA ASN A 238 42.03 3.56 -7.81
C ASN A 238 43.44 3.92 -7.30
N ALA A 239 44.19 2.95 -6.76
CA ALA A 239 45.54 3.17 -6.26
C ALA A 239 46.53 3.49 -7.40
N PRO A 240 47.48 4.41 -7.20
CA PRO A 240 47.72 5.22 -5.99
C PRO A 240 46.69 6.35 -5.84
N CYS A 241 46.20 6.58 -4.61
CA CYS A 241 45.22 7.62 -4.29
C CYS A 241 45.35 8.09 -2.83
N ILE A 242 44.73 9.22 -2.50
CA ILE A 242 44.61 9.71 -1.11
C ILE A 242 43.19 9.54 -0.61
N VAL A 243 43.04 8.99 0.59
CA VAL A 243 41.78 8.97 1.35
C VAL A 243 41.90 9.95 2.50
N PHE A 244 41.12 11.01 2.46
CA PHE A 244 41.03 12.02 3.48
C PHE A 244 39.78 11.82 4.33
N ILE A 245 39.98 11.72 5.64
CA ILE A 245 38.92 11.63 6.64
C ILE A 245 39.00 12.89 7.49
N ASP A 246 38.05 13.80 7.29
CA ASP A 246 37.92 14.98 8.15
C ASP A 246 37.28 14.59 9.49
N GLU A 247 37.42 15.41 10.54
CA GLU A 247 36.75 15.20 11.83
C GLU A 247 36.88 13.76 12.39
N ILE A 248 38.07 13.15 12.27
CA ILE A 248 38.29 11.76 12.69
C ILE A 248 38.11 11.54 14.21
N ASP A 249 38.15 12.62 14.99
CA ASP A 249 37.83 12.60 16.41
C ASP A 249 36.38 12.17 16.68
N ALA A 250 35.46 12.38 15.73
CA ALA A 250 34.06 11.91 15.85
C ALA A 250 33.94 10.38 15.98
N VAL A 251 34.85 9.63 15.36
CA VAL A 251 34.88 8.16 15.41
C VAL A 251 35.87 7.60 16.43
N GLY A 252 36.91 8.36 16.79
CA GLY A 252 38.01 7.92 17.66
C GLY A 252 37.73 8.00 19.15
N ARG A 253 36.59 8.56 19.57
CA ARG A 253 36.24 8.69 20.99
C ARG A 253 35.88 7.32 21.56
N GLN A 254 36.67 6.81 22.51
CA GLN A 254 36.27 5.65 23.32
C GLN A 254 34.91 5.94 23.97
N ARG A 255 33.98 5.00 23.82
CA ARG A 255 32.74 4.95 24.60
C ARG A 255 32.98 4.17 25.88
#